data_AF-A4VNH2-F1
#
_entry.id   AF-A4VNH2-F1
#
_cell.length_a   1.000
_cell.length_b   1.000
_cell.length_c   1.000
_cell.angle_alpha   90.00
_cell.angle_beta   90.00
_cell.angle_gamma   90.00
#
_symmetry.space_group_name_H-M   'P 1'
#
loop_
_entity.id
_entity.type
_entity.pdbx_description
1 polymer ?
#
loop_
_entity_poly.entity_id
_entity_poly.type
_entity_poly.pdbx_seq_one_letter_code
_entity_poly.pdbx_strand_id
1 'polypeptide(L)'
;MAANALLLVYYKYTGFLFSTLDAALELGWRVEDIILPLAISFFTFQQIAYLVDAHDGVVEEHDFANYCLFISFFPQLIAGPITHHGEMLAQFNDRDSFRARIDNLSLGATVFLLGLFKKVVIADTLALKATPVFSLAADGTVPAFYDAWTGALTYTLQIYFDFSGYSDMAIGLALLFGISLPANFNSPFKARNVIDYWSRWHMTLTRFLTAYLYNPIVLRVTRARMAAGKPQPRRGKMTLGTFLALVAYPTVFTMFISGVWHGAGWQFVVFGLLHGFYLVVAHGWRAWKVRQGWKLDSEVWWHQALAVLVTFQCVVVAMVFFRAADVPAALAVLQGMLGLSPDSVHMDRSDFAYIAALLAFVWGMPNVQQWMGHFRTALNYQAQLHWTERLLPVSAWRPSAIHGMAVGVLGFFALAIAFSMAPTEFLYFQF
;
A
#
# COMPACT_ATOMS: atom_id res chain seq x y z
N MET A 1 9.07 10.10 -21.22
CA MET A 1 8.04 9.14 -20.76
C MET A 1 8.24 7.76 -21.37
N ALA A 2 8.14 7.60 -22.71
CA ALA A 2 8.26 6.29 -23.36
C ALA A 2 9.58 5.56 -23.05
N ALA A 3 10.72 6.26 -23.07
CA ALA A 3 12.02 5.69 -22.71
C ALA A 3 12.07 5.14 -21.28
N ASN A 4 11.55 5.88 -20.29
CA ASN A 4 11.51 5.43 -18.89
C ASN A 4 10.62 4.18 -18.73
N ALA A 5 9.47 4.15 -19.41
CA ALA A 5 8.59 2.99 -19.41
C ALA A 5 9.26 1.78 -20.09
N LEU A 6 10.00 1.98 -21.18
CA LEU A 6 10.74 0.91 -21.86
C LEU A 6 11.84 0.31 -20.97
N LEU A 7 12.55 1.13 -20.19
CA LEU A 7 13.55 0.62 -19.24
C LEU A 7 12.88 -0.23 -18.15
N LEU A 8 11.77 0.22 -17.59
CA LEU A 8 11.01 -0.57 -16.62
C LEU A 8 10.52 -1.88 -17.24
N VAL A 9 10.03 -1.86 -18.48
CA VAL A 9 9.61 -3.07 -19.20
C VAL A 9 10.77 -4.02 -19.42
N TYR A 10 11.92 -3.52 -19.85
CA TYR A 10 13.11 -4.31 -20.08
C TYR A 10 13.58 -5.00 -18.79
N TYR A 11 13.78 -4.24 -17.71
CA TYR A 11 14.33 -4.80 -16.49
C TYR A 11 13.32 -5.66 -15.73
N LYS A 12 12.04 -5.26 -15.66
CA LYS A 12 11.04 -5.93 -14.81
C LYS A 12 10.24 -7.03 -15.52
N TYR A 13 9.91 -6.86 -16.81
CA TYR A 13 8.92 -7.71 -17.47
C TYR A 13 9.48 -8.62 -18.58
N THR A 14 10.72 -8.43 -19.02
CA THR A 14 11.30 -9.26 -20.10
C THR A 14 11.23 -10.75 -19.77
N GLY A 15 11.68 -11.17 -18.58
CA GLY A 15 11.63 -12.58 -18.17
C GLY A 15 10.21 -13.16 -18.24
N PHE A 16 9.22 -12.45 -17.68
CA PHE A 16 7.81 -12.88 -17.69
C PHE A 16 7.18 -12.90 -19.09
N LEU A 17 7.46 -11.89 -19.92
CA LEU A 17 6.90 -11.81 -21.28
C LEU A 17 7.43 -12.95 -22.16
N PHE A 18 8.74 -13.19 -22.10
CA PHE A 18 9.36 -14.26 -22.86
C PHE A 18 8.98 -15.64 -22.34
N SER A 19 8.88 -15.86 -21.02
CA SER A 19 8.41 -17.14 -20.48
C SER A 19 6.95 -17.43 -20.84
N THR A 20 6.10 -16.39 -20.86
CA THR A 20 4.70 -16.52 -21.31
C THR A 20 4.61 -16.84 -22.81
N LEU A 21 5.43 -16.20 -23.64
CA LEU A 21 5.48 -16.49 -25.08
C LEU A 21 6.04 -17.88 -25.35
N ASP A 22 7.09 -18.29 -24.64
CA ASP A 22 7.68 -19.61 -24.75
C ASP A 22 6.68 -20.70 -24.36
N ALA A 23 5.95 -20.52 -23.25
CA ALA A 23 4.91 -21.45 -22.84
C ALA A 23 3.73 -21.52 -23.83
N ALA A 24 3.44 -20.44 -24.56
CA ALA A 24 2.34 -20.38 -25.52
C ALA A 24 2.71 -20.90 -26.92
N LEU A 25 3.99 -20.80 -27.31
CA LEU A 25 4.47 -21.03 -28.67
C LEU A 25 5.55 -22.11 -28.76
N GLU A 26 5.99 -22.68 -27.63
CA GLU A 26 7.01 -23.72 -27.51
C GLU A 26 8.33 -23.36 -28.22
N LEU A 27 8.80 -22.12 -28.04
CA LEU A 27 9.91 -21.54 -28.81
C LEU A 27 11.30 -21.98 -28.35
N GLY A 28 11.41 -22.60 -27.17
CA GLY A 28 12.67 -23.02 -26.54
C GLY A 28 13.53 -21.85 -26.06
N TRP A 29 12.94 -20.69 -25.79
CA TRP A 29 13.67 -19.49 -25.39
C TRP A 29 14.16 -19.57 -23.95
N ARG A 30 15.46 -19.34 -23.75
CA ARG A 30 16.05 -19.13 -22.43
C ARG A 30 16.44 -17.66 -22.30
N VAL A 31 15.73 -16.95 -21.44
CA VAL A 31 16.09 -15.59 -21.06
C VAL A 31 17.13 -15.68 -19.96
N GLU A 32 18.26 -14.99 -20.13
CA GLU A 32 19.26 -14.86 -19.08
C GLU A 32 18.73 -13.98 -17.93
N ASP A 33 19.22 -14.21 -16.72
CA ASP A 33 18.81 -13.45 -15.54
C ASP A 33 19.19 -11.97 -15.68
N ILE A 34 18.17 -11.12 -15.82
CA ILE A 34 18.34 -9.67 -15.85
C ILE A 34 18.38 -9.18 -14.41
N ILE A 35 19.53 -8.63 -13.99
CA ILE A 35 19.66 -8.01 -12.67
C ILE A 35 18.81 -6.72 -12.64
N LEU A 36 17.76 -6.70 -11.82
CA LEU A 36 16.96 -5.51 -11.60
C LEU A 36 17.75 -4.45 -10.80
N PRO A 37 17.84 -3.21 -11.28
CA PRO A 37 18.37 -2.12 -10.49
C PRO A 37 17.46 -1.84 -9.29
N LEU A 38 18.05 -1.71 -8.10
CA LEU A 38 17.31 -1.38 -6.89
C LEU A 38 16.50 -0.09 -7.11
N ALA A 39 15.24 -0.10 -6.66
CA ALA A 39 14.33 1.03 -6.74
C ALA A 39 13.90 1.48 -8.16
N ILE A 40 14.19 0.72 -9.23
CA ILE A 40 13.83 1.09 -10.61
C ILE A 40 12.36 1.44 -10.79
N SER A 41 11.48 0.69 -10.13
CA SER A 41 10.04 0.94 -10.17
C SER A 41 9.67 2.32 -9.59
N PHE A 42 10.30 2.72 -8.48
CA PHE A 42 9.98 3.94 -7.75
C PHE A 42 10.56 5.18 -8.44
N PHE A 43 11.85 5.19 -8.80
CA PHE A 43 12.42 6.35 -9.47
C PHE A 43 11.85 6.52 -10.89
N THR A 44 11.46 5.44 -11.57
CA THR A 44 10.76 5.53 -12.88
C THR A 44 9.44 6.28 -12.74
N PHE A 45 8.66 6.02 -11.69
CA PHE A 45 7.42 6.74 -11.42
C PHE A 45 7.66 8.21 -11.12
N GLN A 46 8.64 8.54 -10.28
CA GLN A 46 9.00 9.93 -9.99
C GLN A 46 9.43 10.68 -11.26
N GLN A 47 10.24 10.05 -12.11
CA GLN A 47 10.67 10.66 -13.38
C GLN A 47 9.51 10.85 -14.36
N ILE A 48 8.59 9.87 -14.46
CA ILE A 48 7.39 10.02 -15.30
C ILE A 48 6.51 11.17 -14.77
N ALA A 49 6.25 11.22 -13.46
CA ALA A 49 5.49 12.30 -12.84
C ALA A 49 6.14 13.66 -13.13
N TYR A 50 7.45 13.79 -12.92
CA TYR A 50 8.20 15.01 -13.23
C TYR A 50 8.02 15.45 -14.69
N LEU A 51 8.14 14.53 -15.64
CA LEU A 51 7.98 14.85 -17.07
C LEU A 51 6.53 15.24 -17.42
N VAL A 52 5.51 14.66 -16.77
CA VAL A 52 4.11 15.06 -16.98
C VAL A 52 3.90 16.46 -16.42
N ASP A 53 4.33 16.69 -15.19
CA ASP A 53 4.14 17.98 -14.51
C ASP A 53 4.90 19.10 -15.24
N ALA A 54 6.09 18.83 -15.78
CA ALA A 54 6.85 19.78 -16.59
C ALA A 54 6.15 20.07 -17.94
N HIS A 55 5.61 19.04 -18.60
CA HIS A 55 4.83 19.23 -19.83
C HIS A 55 3.57 20.07 -19.59
N ASP A 56 2.88 19.84 -18.47
CA ASP A 56 1.65 20.55 -18.11
C ASP A 56 1.92 21.95 -17.50
N GLY A 57 3.19 22.36 -17.40
CA GLY A 57 3.59 23.67 -16.87
C GLY A 57 3.45 23.82 -15.36
N VAL A 58 3.32 22.70 -14.62
CA VAL A 58 3.24 22.66 -13.15
C VAL A 58 4.63 22.78 -12.53
N VAL A 59 5.67 22.28 -13.20
CA VAL A 59 7.07 22.47 -12.79
C VAL A 59 7.61 23.74 -13.41
N GLU A 60 7.87 24.75 -12.58
CA GLU A 60 8.44 26.03 -13.02
C GLU A 60 9.98 26.04 -12.92
N GLU A 61 10.55 25.24 -12.01
CA GLU A 61 11.98 25.26 -11.68
C GLU A 61 12.73 24.04 -12.21
N HIS A 62 13.88 24.30 -12.85
CA HIS A 62 14.67 23.32 -13.59
C HIS A 62 16.11 23.20 -13.07
N ASP A 63 16.35 23.49 -11.78
CA ASP A 63 17.68 23.33 -11.20
C ASP A 63 18.09 21.85 -11.15
N PHE A 64 19.23 21.54 -11.77
CA PHE A 64 19.70 20.16 -11.92
C PHE A 64 20.15 19.55 -10.58
N ALA A 65 20.69 20.35 -9.66
CA ALA A 65 21.11 19.86 -8.36
C ALA A 65 19.90 19.47 -7.49
N ASN A 66 18.88 20.33 -7.44
CA ASN A 66 17.60 20.05 -6.77
C ASN A 66 16.88 18.83 -7.38
N TYR A 67 16.90 18.70 -8.70
CA TYR A 67 16.38 17.50 -9.38
C TYR A 67 17.13 16.24 -8.96
N CYS A 68 18.47 16.27 -8.97
CA CYS A 68 19.30 15.15 -8.51
C CYS A 68 18.99 14.80 -7.06
N LEU A 69 18.90 15.80 -6.17
CA LEU A 69 18.54 15.62 -4.76
C LEU A 69 17.15 14.99 -4.61
N PHE A 70 16.16 15.44 -5.37
CA PHE A 70 14.79 14.89 -5.35
C PHE A 70 14.76 13.40 -5.69
N ILE A 71 15.41 13.02 -6.81
CA ILE A 71 15.46 11.64 -7.27
C ILE A 71 16.32 10.78 -6.33
N SER A 72 17.43 11.30 -5.81
CA SER A 72 18.37 10.55 -4.97
C SER A 72 18.10 10.67 -3.46
N PHE A 73 16.95 11.22 -3.04
CA PHE A 73 16.63 11.43 -1.63
C PHE A 73 16.43 10.08 -0.94
N PHE A 74 17.50 9.57 -0.31
CA PHE A 74 17.57 8.20 0.20
C PHE A 74 16.45 7.81 1.19
N PRO A 75 15.87 8.70 2.03
CA PRO A 75 14.79 8.31 2.92
C PRO A 75 13.58 7.75 2.18
N GLN A 76 13.33 8.20 0.94
CA GLN A 76 12.21 7.74 0.13
C GLN A 76 12.60 6.85 -1.06
N LEU A 77 13.88 6.85 -1.46
CA LEU A 77 14.37 6.31 -2.73
C LEU A 77 13.90 4.89 -3.02
N ILE A 78 13.99 4.01 -2.03
CA ILE A 78 13.79 2.57 -2.21
C ILE A 78 12.30 2.20 -2.31
N ALA A 79 11.51 2.55 -1.30
CA ALA A 79 10.10 2.21 -1.21
C ALA A 79 9.31 3.21 -0.35
N GLY A 80 9.80 4.44 -0.24
CA GLY A 80 9.17 5.45 0.60
C GLY A 80 7.89 6.02 -0.02
N PRO A 81 7.26 6.97 0.67
CA PRO A 81 6.09 7.67 0.14
C PRO A 81 6.40 8.33 -1.22
N ILE A 82 5.52 8.13 -2.21
CA ILE A 82 5.65 8.75 -3.54
C ILE A 82 5.31 10.25 -3.43
N THR A 83 6.32 11.09 -3.61
CA THR A 83 6.22 12.54 -3.52
C THR A 83 6.06 13.19 -4.89
N HIS A 84 5.36 14.33 -4.92
CA HIS A 84 5.37 15.19 -6.10
C HIS A 84 6.57 16.15 -6.04
N HIS A 85 7.10 16.48 -7.21
CA HIS A 85 8.25 17.37 -7.34
C HIS A 85 8.04 18.70 -6.59
N GLY A 86 6.89 19.36 -6.78
CA GLY A 86 6.59 20.63 -6.13
C GLY A 86 6.54 20.57 -4.60
N GLU A 87 6.15 19.43 -4.01
CA GLU A 87 6.12 19.25 -2.55
C GLU A 87 7.53 19.23 -1.94
N MET A 88 8.51 18.70 -2.70
CA MET A 88 9.89 18.54 -2.24
C MET A 88 10.72 19.79 -2.52
N LEU A 89 10.63 20.37 -3.71
CA LEU A 89 11.44 21.54 -4.06
C LEU A 89 11.11 22.77 -3.21
N ALA A 90 9.83 22.96 -2.86
CA ALA A 90 9.44 24.03 -1.95
C ALA A 90 10.20 23.94 -0.61
N GLN A 91 10.51 22.73 -0.14
CA GLN A 91 11.27 22.50 1.09
C GLN A 91 12.79 22.61 0.85
N PHE A 92 13.29 22.12 -0.29
CA PHE A 92 14.72 22.21 -0.63
C PHE A 92 15.21 23.64 -0.87
N ASN A 93 14.34 24.49 -1.40
CA ASN A 93 14.65 25.91 -1.62
C ASN A 93 14.57 26.75 -0.34
N ASP A 94 13.87 26.25 0.69
CA ASP A 94 13.83 26.91 1.98
C ASP A 94 15.08 26.55 2.80
N ARG A 95 15.96 27.56 2.97
CA ARG A 95 17.20 27.43 3.76
C ARG A 95 16.95 27.08 5.22
N ASP A 96 15.76 27.35 5.75
CA ASP A 96 15.38 27.03 7.12
C ASP A 96 14.93 25.57 7.31
N SER A 97 14.71 24.82 6.22
CA SER A 97 14.33 23.42 6.25
C SER A 97 15.46 22.53 6.77
N PHE A 98 16.69 22.74 6.31
CA PHE A 98 17.84 21.91 6.68
C PHE A 98 18.45 22.24 8.06
N ARG A 99 17.89 23.23 8.78
CA ARG A 99 18.37 23.57 10.12
C ARG A 99 17.93 22.49 11.11
N ALA A 100 18.88 21.96 11.88
CA ALA A 100 18.58 20.98 12.91
C ALA A 100 17.67 21.61 13.98
N ARG A 101 16.45 21.08 14.11
CA ARG A 101 15.47 21.47 15.14
C ARG A 101 15.27 20.30 16.09
N ILE A 102 15.36 20.57 17.40
CA ILE A 102 15.20 19.54 18.44
C ILE A 102 13.84 18.85 18.31
N ASP A 103 12.79 19.60 17.98
CA ASP A 103 11.45 19.06 17.76
C ASP A 103 11.44 18.01 16.63
N ASN A 104 12.07 18.34 15.49
CA ASN A 104 12.19 17.45 14.34
C ASN A 104 13.05 16.22 14.66
N LEU A 105 14.11 16.39 15.45
CA LEU A 105 14.95 15.27 15.90
C LEU A 105 14.16 14.32 16.80
N SER A 106 13.40 14.84 17.77
CA SER A 106 12.59 14.03 18.69
C SER A 106 11.44 13.31 17.96
N LEU A 107 10.73 14.02 17.09
CA LEU A 107 9.66 13.46 16.27
C LEU A 107 10.21 12.41 15.31
N GLY A 108 11.26 12.76 14.56
CA GLY A 108 11.88 11.87 13.56
C GLY A 108 12.43 10.59 14.18
N ALA A 109 13.14 10.70 15.30
CA ALA A 109 13.65 9.53 16.02
C ALA A 109 12.51 8.65 16.55
N THR A 110 11.42 9.25 17.06
CA THR A 110 10.27 8.50 17.54
C THR A 110 9.59 7.72 16.43
N VAL A 111 9.24 8.38 15.33
CA VAL A 111 8.57 7.74 14.19
C VAL A 111 9.47 6.67 13.58
N PHE A 112 10.77 6.93 13.46
CA PHE A 112 11.75 5.96 12.96
C PHE A 112 11.81 4.70 13.82
N LEU A 113 11.97 4.83 15.15
CA LEU A 113 12.09 3.68 16.05
C LEU A 113 10.80 2.86 16.12
N LEU A 114 9.63 3.51 16.04
CA LEU A 114 8.36 2.79 15.93
C LEU A 114 8.21 2.05 14.60
N GLY A 115 8.67 2.66 13.50
CA GLY A 115 8.73 2.01 12.19
C GLY A 115 9.62 0.77 12.20
N LEU A 116 10.81 0.91 12.79
CA LEU A 116 11.78 -0.19 12.95
C LEU A 116 11.19 -1.32 13.82
N PHE A 117 10.51 -0.98 14.92
CA PHE A 117 9.84 -1.97 15.77
C PHE A 117 8.76 -2.75 15.00
N LYS A 118 7.89 -2.05 14.24
CA LYS A 118 6.88 -2.71 13.39
C LYS A 118 7.51 -3.68 12.39
N LYS A 119 8.60 -3.29 11.75
CA LYS A 119 9.32 -4.13 10.79
C LYS A 119 9.92 -5.37 11.46
N VAL A 120 10.83 -5.14 12.40
CA VAL A 120 11.75 -6.18 12.89
C VAL A 120 11.08 -7.08 13.93
N VAL A 121 10.20 -6.52 14.76
CA VAL A 121 9.57 -7.27 15.87
C VAL A 121 8.25 -7.89 15.44
N ILE A 122 7.44 -7.19 14.65
CA ILE A 122 6.10 -7.66 14.27
C ILE A 122 6.11 -8.31 12.89
N ALA A 123 6.55 -7.60 11.85
CA ALA A 123 6.41 -8.10 10.49
C ALA A 123 7.30 -9.32 10.21
N ASP A 124 8.57 -9.28 10.62
CA ASP A 124 9.50 -10.37 10.38
C ASP A 124 9.13 -11.64 11.18
N THR A 125 8.53 -11.51 12.37
CA THR A 125 8.03 -12.66 13.12
C THR A 125 6.77 -13.27 12.48
N LEU A 126 5.89 -12.44 11.92
CA LEU A 126 4.76 -12.92 11.12
C LEU A 126 5.23 -13.61 9.82
N ALA A 127 6.33 -13.17 9.22
CA ALA A 127 6.90 -13.79 8.03
C ALA A 127 7.24 -15.28 8.23
N LEU A 128 7.82 -15.61 9.39
CA LEU A 128 8.16 -16.99 9.76
C LEU A 128 6.94 -17.90 9.86
N LYS A 129 5.77 -17.34 10.17
CA LYS A 129 4.50 -18.06 10.30
C LYS A 129 3.73 -18.15 8.98
N ALA A 130 3.76 -17.09 8.16
CA ALA A 130 3.05 -17.07 6.89
C ALA A 130 3.75 -17.92 5.82
N THR A 131 5.08 -17.90 5.78
CA THR A 131 5.87 -18.51 4.69
C THR A 131 5.58 -20.00 4.47
N PRO A 132 5.55 -20.87 5.51
CA PRO A 132 5.30 -22.30 5.31
C PRO A 132 3.98 -22.61 4.60
N VAL A 133 2.91 -21.86 4.88
CA VAL A 133 1.59 -22.07 4.27
C VAL A 133 1.62 -21.79 2.77
N PHE A 134 2.28 -20.71 2.36
CA PHE A 134 2.40 -20.35 0.94
C PHE A 134 3.44 -21.19 0.20
N SER A 135 4.47 -21.69 0.89
CA SER A 135 5.41 -22.67 0.33
C SER A 135 4.72 -24.00 0.04
N LEU A 136 3.91 -24.50 0.97
CA LEU A 136 3.11 -25.72 0.78
C LEU A 136 2.17 -25.60 -0.45
N ALA A 137 1.53 -24.44 -0.60
CA ALA A 137 0.67 -24.16 -1.73
C ALA A 137 1.43 -24.05 -3.07
N ALA A 138 2.67 -23.52 -3.04
CA ALA A 138 3.53 -23.45 -4.22
C ALA A 138 3.96 -24.85 -4.69
N ASP A 139 4.10 -25.82 -3.79
CA ASP A 139 4.37 -27.22 -4.12
C ASP A 139 3.11 -27.97 -4.62
N GLY A 140 1.98 -27.28 -4.79
CA GLY A 140 0.72 -27.83 -5.30
C GLY A 140 -0.15 -28.50 -4.24
N THR A 141 0.21 -28.40 -2.96
CA THR A 141 -0.58 -28.99 -1.86
C THR A 141 -1.59 -27.97 -1.32
N VAL A 142 -2.84 -28.40 -1.15
CA VAL A 142 -3.92 -27.57 -0.59
C VAL A 142 -3.76 -27.49 0.94
N PRO A 143 -3.42 -26.33 1.52
CA PRO A 143 -3.24 -26.22 2.96
C PRO A 143 -4.54 -26.53 3.71
N ALA A 144 -4.45 -27.14 4.89
CA ALA A 144 -5.62 -27.43 5.71
C ALA A 144 -6.36 -26.14 6.11
N PHE A 145 -7.65 -26.25 6.45
CA PHE A 145 -8.53 -25.09 6.71
C PHE A 145 -7.93 -24.07 7.68
N TYR A 146 -7.42 -24.55 8.82
CA TYR A 146 -6.86 -23.69 9.85
C TYR A 146 -5.56 -23.02 9.40
N ASP A 147 -4.69 -23.76 8.72
CA ASP A 147 -3.39 -23.28 8.24
C ASP A 147 -3.58 -22.25 7.13
N ALA A 148 -4.53 -22.48 6.21
CA ALA A 148 -4.87 -21.55 5.15
C ALA A 148 -5.36 -20.20 5.69
N TRP A 149 -6.27 -20.20 6.68
CA TRP A 149 -6.73 -18.97 7.34
C TRP A 149 -5.62 -18.29 8.14
N THR A 150 -4.84 -19.07 8.89
CA THR A 150 -3.70 -18.56 9.67
C THR A 150 -2.68 -17.91 8.76
N GLY A 151 -2.27 -18.57 7.67
CA GLY A 151 -1.34 -18.04 6.68
C GLY A 151 -1.84 -16.77 5.99
N ALA A 152 -3.10 -16.77 5.53
CA ALA A 152 -3.69 -15.61 4.85
C ALA A 152 -3.80 -14.37 5.77
N LEU A 153 -4.26 -14.56 7.02
CA LEU A 153 -4.37 -13.49 8.01
C LEU A 153 -2.99 -12.99 8.47
N THR A 154 -2.07 -13.93 8.74
CA THR A 154 -0.68 -13.61 9.14
C THR A 154 0.00 -12.80 8.05
N TYR A 155 -0.10 -13.21 6.78
CA TYR A 155 0.47 -12.47 5.67
C TYR A 155 -0.16 -11.07 5.52
N THR A 156 -1.48 -10.97 5.65
CA THR A 156 -2.17 -9.67 5.57
C THR A 156 -1.69 -8.70 6.65
N LEU A 157 -1.43 -9.18 7.87
CA LEU A 157 -0.82 -8.38 8.93
C LEU A 157 0.66 -8.09 8.67
N GLN A 158 1.42 -9.09 8.20
CA GLN A 158 2.83 -8.98 7.86
C GLN A 158 3.06 -7.84 6.88
N ILE A 159 2.38 -7.86 5.71
CA ILE A 159 2.57 -6.86 4.67
C ILE A 159 2.18 -5.45 5.16
N TYR A 160 1.17 -5.34 6.03
CA TYR A 160 0.79 -4.06 6.63
C TYR A 160 1.87 -3.52 7.58
N PHE A 161 2.36 -4.33 8.51
CA PHE A 161 3.37 -3.88 9.47
C PHE A 161 4.74 -3.67 8.82
N ASP A 162 5.09 -4.48 7.82
CA ASP A 162 6.32 -4.33 7.04
C ASP A 162 6.33 -2.98 6.32
N PHE A 163 5.28 -2.73 5.52
CA PHE A 163 5.26 -1.56 4.66
C PHE A 163 4.92 -0.27 5.42
N SER A 164 4.04 -0.34 6.42
CA SER A 164 3.79 0.82 7.29
C SER A 164 5.00 1.12 8.17
N GLY A 165 5.73 0.10 8.64
CA GLY A 165 6.98 0.27 9.38
C GLY A 165 8.06 0.94 8.52
N TYR A 166 8.23 0.48 7.28
CA TYR A 166 9.13 1.11 6.32
C TYR A 166 8.75 2.58 6.03
N SER A 167 7.46 2.84 5.78
CA SER A 167 6.97 4.20 5.52
C SER A 167 7.20 5.13 6.73
N ASP A 168 7.01 4.63 7.95
CA ASP A 168 7.32 5.40 9.16
C ASP A 168 8.83 5.64 9.31
N MET A 169 9.68 4.66 9.01
CA MET A 169 11.14 4.87 8.99
C MET A 169 11.55 5.96 7.98
N ALA A 170 10.97 5.93 6.77
CA ALA A 170 11.20 6.95 5.75
C ALA A 170 10.80 8.36 6.21
N ILE A 171 9.59 8.50 6.79
CA ILE A 171 9.09 9.76 7.36
C ILE A 171 9.99 10.23 8.51
N GLY A 172 10.35 9.32 9.41
CA GLY A 172 11.21 9.60 10.55
C GLY A 172 12.57 10.14 10.12
N LEU A 173 13.23 9.46 9.18
CA LEU A 173 14.51 9.91 8.61
C LEU A 173 14.40 11.27 7.92
N ALA A 174 13.36 11.49 7.11
CA ALA A 174 13.16 12.76 6.45
C ALA A 174 13.00 13.91 7.47
N LEU A 175 12.23 13.69 8.55
CA LEU A 175 12.07 14.66 9.63
C LEU A 175 13.40 14.98 10.31
N LEU A 176 14.31 14.02 10.49
CA LEU A 176 15.65 14.29 11.03
C LEU A 176 16.45 15.27 10.16
N PHE A 177 16.24 15.28 8.83
CA PHE A 177 16.80 16.27 7.90
C PHE A 177 15.96 17.54 7.76
N GLY A 178 14.87 17.65 8.53
CA GLY A 178 13.93 18.77 8.49
C GLY A 178 13.00 18.77 7.28
N ILE A 179 12.91 17.66 6.56
CA ILE A 179 12.03 17.48 5.41
C ILE A 179 10.80 16.66 5.81
N SER A 180 9.62 17.12 5.42
CA SER A 180 8.37 16.40 5.65
C SER A 180 7.98 15.59 4.42
N LEU A 181 7.75 14.29 4.60
CA LEU A 181 7.18 13.40 3.59
C LEU A 181 5.66 13.21 3.81
N PRO A 182 4.88 12.83 2.78
CA PRO A 182 3.49 12.45 2.94
C PRO A 182 3.35 11.08 3.63
N ALA A 183 2.29 10.90 4.40
CA ALA A 183 1.94 9.62 5.01
C ALA A 183 1.42 8.64 3.95
N ASN A 184 1.79 7.38 4.10
CA ASN A 184 1.37 6.30 3.19
C ASN A 184 0.21 5.47 3.73
N PHE A 185 0.01 5.43 5.06
CA PHE A 185 -1.02 4.62 5.71
C PHE A 185 -1.87 5.41 6.70
N ASN A 186 -3.16 5.10 6.77
CA ASN A 186 -4.10 5.65 7.74
C ASN A 186 -5.10 4.61 8.26
N SER A 187 -4.60 3.63 9.03
CA SER A 187 -5.39 2.54 9.62
C SER A 187 -6.30 1.83 8.60
N PRO A 188 -5.75 1.28 7.50
CA PRO A 188 -6.52 0.78 6.36
C PRO A 188 -7.48 -0.36 6.71
N PHE A 189 -7.15 -1.20 7.68
CA PHE A 189 -8.04 -2.31 8.11
C PHE A 189 -9.25 -1.85 8.92
N LYS A 190 -9.36 -0.56 9.26
CA LYS A 190 -10.58 0.05 9.81
C LYS A 190 -11.55 0.55 8.72
N ALA A 191 -11.23 0.36 7.45
CA ALA A 191 -12.02 0.85 6.33
C ALA A 191 -13.39 0.16 6.25
N ARG A 192 -14.43 0.94 5.98
CA ARG A 192 -15.82 0.43 5.90
C ARG A 192 -16.24 -0.04 4.51
N ASN A 193 -15.41 0.20 3.50
CA ASN A 193 -15.59 -0.25 2.13
C ASN A 193 -14.25 -0.16 1.39
N VAL A 194 -14.16 -0.78 0.22
CA VAL A 194 -12.90 -0.85 -0.53
C VAL A 194 -12.45 0.52 -1.08
N ILE A 195 -13.36 1.48 -1.29
CA ILE A 195 -12.99 2.87 -1.65
C ILE A 195 -12.28 3.54 -0.46
N ASP A 196 -12.83 3.40 0.74
CA ASP A 196 -12.23 3.89 1.99
C ASP A 196 -10.88 3.20 2.27
N TYR A 197 -10.76 1.90 1.97
CA TYR A 197 -9.49 1.17 2.08
C TYR A 197 -8.39 1.77 1.22
N TRP A 198 -8.63 2.00 -0.08
CA TRP A 198 -7.64 2.61 -0.98
C TRP A 198 -7.33 4.08 -0.68
N SER A 199 -8.19 4.76 0.10
CA SER A 199 -7.90 6.09 0.66
C SER A 199 -7.03 6.06 1.91
N ARG A 200 -6.71 4.87 2.43
CA ARG A 200 -5.94 4.64 3.68
C ARG A 200 -4.74 3.72 3.50
N TRP A 201 -4.72 2.91 2.45
CA TRP A 201 -3.63 2.01 2.08
C TRP A 201 -2.80 2.64 0.97
N HIS A 202 -1.47 2.64 1.13
CA HIS A 202 -0.51 3.17 0.15
C HIS A 202 -0.99 4.48 -0.52
N MET A 203 -1.39 5.45 0.30
CA MET A 203 -2.11 6.65 -0.12
C MET A 203 -1.38 7.45 -1.21
N THR A 204 -0.04 7.45 -1.17
CA THR A 204 0.77 8.14 -2.18
C THR A 204 0.74 7.46 -3.56
N LEU A 205 0.66 6.13 -3.60
CA LEU A 205 0.41 5.39 -4.85
C LEU A 205 -0.98 5.67 -5.37
N THR A 206 -2.00 5.67 -4.51
CA THR A 206 -3.37 6.05 -4.91
C THR A 206 -3.40 7.44 -5.51
N ARG A 207 -2.69 8.41 -4.91
CA ARG A 207 -2.56 9.78 -5.44
C ARG A 207 -1.88 9.79 -6.82
N PHE A 208 -0.77 9.08 -6.97
CA PHE A 208 -0.06 8.95 -8.24
C PHE A 208 -0.95 8.34 -9.34
N LEU A 209 -1.53 7.16 -9.09
CA LEU A 209 -2.41 6.47 -10.03
C LEU A 209 -3.62 7.34 -10.41
N THR A 210 -4.17 8.08 -9.44
CA THR A 210 -5.30 8.97 -9.70
C THR A 210 -4.90 10.12 -10.63
N ALA A 211 -3.78 10.79 -10.32
CA ALA A 211 -3.31 11.97 -11.05
C ALA A 211 -2.83 11.62 -12.47
N TYR A 212 -2.02 10.57 -12.62
CA TYR A 212 -1.29 10.30 -13.87
C TYR A 212 -1.91 9.20 -14.73
N LEU A 213 -2.86 8.41 -14.21
CA LEU A 213 -3.49 7.33 -14.97
C LEU A 213 -5.01 7.49 -15.04
N TYR A 214 -5.69 7.47 -13.90
CA TYR A 214 -7.16 7.48 -13.84
C TYR A 214 -7.75 8.77 -14.43
N ASN A 215 -7.31 9.95 -13.95
CA ASN A 215 -7.86 11.24 -14.38
C ASN A 215 -7.66 11.49 -15.89
N PRO A 216 -6.45 11.28 -16.47
CA PRO A 216 -6.24 11.41 -17.91
C PRO A 216 -7.17 10.51 -18.75
N ILE A 217 -7.39 9.26 -18.32
CA ILE A 217 -8.31 8.33 -18.99
C ILE A 217 -9.74 8.85 -18.91
N VAL A 218 -10.23 9.22 -17.72
CA VAL A 218 -11.57 9.77 -17.54
C VAL A 218 -11.79 11.02 -18.40
N LEU A 219 -10.82 11.93 -18.44
CA LEU A 219 -10.88 13.15 -19.27
C LEU A 219 -10.95 12.82 -20.77
N ARG A 220 -10.16 11.85 -21.24
CA ARG A 220 -10.18 11.41 -22.65
C ARG A 220 -11.52 10.78 -23.01
N VAL A 221 -12.04 9.88 -22.18
CA VAL A 221 -13.35 9.24 -22.41
C VAL A 221 -14.47 10.27 -22.34
N THR A 222 -14.42 11.22 -21.41
CA THR A 222 -15.40 12.30 -21.30
C THR A 222 -15.40 13.17 -22.57
N ARG A 223 -14.22 13.56 -23.07
CA ARG A 223 -14.08 14.31 -24.33
C ARG A 223 -14.62 13.54 -25.53
N ALA A 224 -14.30 12.25 -25.66
CA ALA A 224 -14.83 11.41 -26.73
C ALA A 224 -16.36 11.28 -26.66
N ARG A 225 -16.93 11.17 -25.45
CA ARG A 225 -18.39 11.12 -25.27
C ARG A 225 -19.06 12.46 -25.59
N MET A 226 -18.44 13.58 -25.25
CA MET A 226 -18.91 14.93 -25.63
C MET A 226 -18.93 15.08 -27.15
N ALA A 227 -17.85 14.69 -27.83
CA ALA A 227 -17.77 14.71 -29.30
C ALA A 227 -18.85 13.81 -29.96
N ALA A 228 -19.21 12.70 -29.33
CA ALA A 228 -20.27 11.81 -29.78
C ALA A 228 -21.70 12.28 -29.38
N GLY A 229 -21.87 13.50 -28.87
CA GLY A 229 -23.18 14.05 -28.48
C GLY A 229 -23.86 13.32 -27.32
N LYS A 230 -23.14 12.49 -26.56
CA LYS A 230 -23.73 11.68 -25.48
C LYS A 230 -24.04 12.54 -24.26
N PRO A 231 -25.14 12.25 -23.53
CA PRO A 231 -25.52 13.00 -22.34
C PRO A 231 -24.44 12.91 -21.25
N GLN A 232 -24.16 14.05 -20.62
CA GLN A 232 -23.19 14.16 -19.55
C GLN A 232 -23.77 13.65 -18.22
N PRO A 233 -22.96 12.99 -17.38
CA PRO A 233 -23.41 12.53 -16.07
C PRO A 233 -23.87 13.72 -15.22
N ARG A 234 -25.13 13.68 -14.75
CA ARG A 234 -25.61 14.52 -13.66
C ARG A 234 -25.48 13.78 -12.34
N ARG A 235 -25.10 14.49 -11.28
CA ARG A 235 -24.96 13.94 -9.91
C ARG A 235 -26.25 13.19 -9.53
N GLY A 236 -26.13 11.91 -9.17
CA GLY A 236 -27.25 11.04 -8.78
C GLY A 236 -28.09 10.43 -9.93
N LYS A 237 -27.89 10.85 -11.19
CA LYS A 237 -28.63 10.33 -12.36
C LYS A 237 -27.67 9.78 -13.43
N MET A 238 -26.75 8.92 -13.03
CA MET A 238 -25.85 8.27 -13.98
C MET A 238 -26.53 7.07 -14.64
N THR A 239 -26.57 7.01 -15.96
CA THR A 239 -27.04 5.81 -16.69
C THR A 239 -25.98 4.71 -16.61
N LEU A 240 -26.39 3.44 -16.77
CA LEU A 240 -25.48 2.29 -16.72
C LEU A 240 -24.30 2.44 -17.70
N GLY A 241 -24.58 2.83 -18.96
CA GLY A 241 -23.54 3.06 -19.96
C GLY A 241 -22.61 4.24 -19.64
N THR A 242 -23.02 5.18 -18.78
CA THR A 242 -22.15 6.25 -18.30
C THR A 242 -21.29 5.79 -17.13
N PHE A 243 -21.87 5.00 -16.22
CA PHE A 243 -21.13 4.36 -15.13
C PHE A 243 -20.03 3.44 -15.66
N LEU A 244 -20.35 2.59 -16.65
CA LEU A 244 -19.39 1.67 -17.24
C LEU A 244 -18.23 2.42 -17.91
N ALA A 245 -18.51 3.49 -18.67
CA ALA A 245 -17.50 4.22 -19.41
C ALA A 245 -16.62 5.14 -18.54
N LEU A 246 -17.20 5.82 -17.54
CA LEU A 246 -16.50 6.86 -16.76
C LEU A 246 -16.04 6.42 -15.38
N VAL A 247 -16.53 5.29 -14.87
CA VAL A 247 -16.11 4.73 -13.58
C VAL A 247 -15.53 3.34 -13.78
N ALA A 248 -16.30 2.39 -14.30
CA ALA A 248 -15.86 1.00 -14.33
C ALA A 248 -14.60 0.78 -15.18
N TYR A 249 -14.60 1.24 -16.43
CA TYR A 249 -13.47 1.08 -17.33
C TYR A 249 -12.19 1.76 -16.80
N PRO A 250 -12.18 3.06 -16.42
CA PRO A 250 -10.99 3.71 -15.90
C PRO A 250 -10.50 3.07 -14.59
N THR A 251 -11.40 2.68 -13.69
CA THR A 251 -11.04 2.02 -12.42
C THR A 251 -10.39 0.65 -12.65
N VAL A 252 -11.01 -0.21 -13.46
CA VAL A 252 -10.47 -1.55 -13.76
C VAL A 252 -9.14 -1.44 -14.48
N PHE A 253 -9.03 -0.54 -15.47
CA PHE A 253 -7.77 -0.34 -16.18
C PHE A 253 -6.67 0.19 -15.26
N THR A 254 -6.98 1.16 -14.39
CA THR A 254 -6.03 1.71 -13.41
C THR A 254 -5.55 0.62 -12.45
N MET A 255 -6.45 -0.22 -11.95
CA MET A 255 -6.09 -1.30 -11.03
C MET A 255 -5.39 -2.47 -11.71
N PHE A 256 -5.69 -2.74 -12.99
CA PHE A 256 -4.92 -3.69 -13.81
C PHE A 256 -3.46 -3.23 -13.95
N ILE A 257 -3.23 -1.98 -14.34
CA ILE A 257 -1.87 -1.42 -14.44
C ILE A 257 -1.18 -1.40 -13.07
N SER A 258 -1.92 -1.09 -12.00
CA SER A 258 -1.43 -1.20 -10.63
C SER A 258 -0.97 -2.63 -10.32
N GLY A 259 -1.78 -3.65 -10.63
CA GLY A 259 -1.42 -5.06 -10.45
C GLY A 259 -0.14 -5.41 -11.20
N VAL A 260 -0.09 -5.12 -12.51
CA VAL A 260 1.12 -5.33 -13.34
C VAL A 260 2.34 -4.63 -12.75
N TRP A 261 2.18 -3.41 -12.23
CA TRP A 261 3.29 -2.67 -11.60
C TRP A 261 3.89 -3.39 -10.39
N HIS A 262 3.08 -4.11 -9.60
CA HIS A 262 3.59 -4.75 -8.38
C HIS A 262 4.55 -5.90 -8.69
N GLY A 263 4.29 -6.73 -9.70
CA GLY A 263 5.18 -7.84 -10.02
C GLY A 263 4.93 -8.50 -11.36
N ALA A 264 5.90 -9.30 -11.79
CA ALA A 264 5.92 -9.95 -13.10
C ALA A 264 5.28 -11.36 -13.04
N GLY A 265 3.97 -11.41 -12.78
CA GLY A 265 3.22 -12.67 -12.65
C GLY A 265 1.70 -12.52 -12.77
N TRP A 266 1.02 -13.57 -13.21
CA TRP A 266 -0.44 -13.57 -13.41
C TRP A 266 -1.23 -13.35 -12.11
N GLN A 267 -0.69 -13.78 -10.98
CA GLN A 267 -1.28 -13.55 -9.66
C GLN A 267 -1.41 -12.05 -9.33
N PHE A 268 -0.47 -11.21 -9.77
CA PHE A 268 -0.56 -9.75 -9.60
C PHE A 268 -1.59 -9.11 -10.53
N VAL A 269 -1.75 -9.65 -11.74
CA VAL A 269 -2.84 -9.26 -12.65
C VAL A 269 -4.20 -9.57 -12.02
N VAL A 270 -4.36 -10.78 -11.47
CA VAL A 270 -5.59 -11.18 -10.76
C VAL A 270 -5.82 -10.28 -9.55
N PHE A 271 -4.80 -10.00 -8.74
CA PHE A 271 -4.86 -9.06 -7.62
C PHE A 271 -5.38 -7.68 -8.05
N GLY A 272 -4.81 -7.11 -9.11
CA GLY A 272 -5.23 -5.81 -9.65
C GLY A 272 -6.67 -5.82 -10.15
N LEU A 273 -7.04 -6.81 -10.96
CA LEU A 273 -8.40 -6.94 -11.48
C LEU A 273 -9.44 -7.18 -10.37
N LEU A 274 -9.08 -7.93 -9.33
CA LEU A 274 -9.93 -8.20 -8.18
C LEU A 274 -10.23 -6.91 -7.40
N HIS A 275 -9.22 -6.09 -7.12
CA HIS A 275 -9.44 -4.76 -6.53
C HIS A 275 -10.21 -3.81 -7.44
N GLY A 276 -9.96 -3.87 -8.76
CA GLY A 276 -10.76 -3.16 -9.76
C GLY A 276 -12.24 -3.51 -9.66
N PHE A 277 -12.55 -4.81 -9.63
CA PHE A 277 -13.92 -5.31 -9.46
C PHE A 277 -14.54 -4.84 -8.14
N TYR A 278 -13.83 -4.95 -7.02
CA TYR A 278 -14.32 -4.50 -5.72
C TYR A 278 -14.66 -3.01 -5.69
N LEU A 279 -13.81 -2.17 -6.30
CA LEU A 279 -14.06 -0.74 -6.40
C LEU A 279 -15.27 -0.42 -7.28
N VAL A 280 -15.43 -1.11 -8.41
CA VAL A 280 -16.60 -0.95 -9.28
C VAL A 280 -17.88 -1.32 -8.54
N VAL A 281 -17.89 -2.45 -7.83
CA VAL A 281 -19.04 -2.86 -7.00
C VAL A 281 -19.33 -1.81 -5.92
N ALA A 282 -18.30 -1.32 -5.22
CA ALA A 282 -18.47 -0.30 -4.17
C ALA A 282 -19.00 1.04 -4.72
N HIS A 283 -18.51 1.50 -5.88
CA HIS A 283 -19.01 2.69 -6.54
C HIS A 283 -20.44 2.50 -7.05
N GLY A 284 -20.76 1.33 -7.61
CA GLY A 284 -22.10 0.96 -8.06
C GLY A 284 -23.10 0.95 -6.90
N TRP A 285 -22.72 0.35 -5.76
CA TRP A 285 -23.52 0.34 -4.54
C TRP A 285 -23.79 1.74 -4.00
N ARG A 286 -22.77 2.61 -3.96
CA ARG A 286 -22.94 4.03 -3.58
C ARG A 286 -23.87 4.76 -4.54
N ALA A 287 -23.70 4.58 -5.85
CA ALA A 287 -24.55 5.21 -6.84
C ALA A 287 -26.01 4.75 -6.72
N TRP A 288 -26.24 3.48 -6.45
CA TRP A 288 -27.58 2.92 -6.22
C TRP A 288 -28.23 3.48 -4.95
N LYS A 289 -27.50 3.52 -3.81
CA LYS A 289 -28.01 4.13 -2.57
C LYS A 289 -28.42 5.59 -2.76
N VAL A 290 -27.60 6.39 -3.44
CA VAL A 290 -27.92 7.79 -3.74
C VAL A 290 -29.19 7.88 -4.59
N ARG A 291 -29.38 6.96 -5.54
CA ARG A 291 -30.58 6.91 -6.39
C ARG A 291 -31.85 6.57 -5.61
N GLN A 292 -31.73 5.78 -4.55
CA GLN A 292 -32.81 5.44 -3.62
C GLN A 292 -33.02 6.49 -2.52
N GLY A 293 -32.19 7.54 -2.45
CA GLY A 293 -32.23 8.52 -1.37
C GLY A 293 -31.72 7.99 -0.02
N TRP A 294 -31.01 6.87 0.00
CA TRP A 294 -30.49 6.26 1.22
C TRP A 294 -29.23 6.97 1.73
N LYS A 295 -29.04 6.98 3.04
CA LYS A 295 -27.78 7.42 3.66
C LYS A 295 -26.61 6.56 3.14
N LEU A 296 -25.47 7.20 2.85
CA LEU A 296 -24.29 6.50 2.35
C LEU A 296 -23.67 5.62 3.43
N ASP A 297 -23.59 6.10 4.66
CA ASP A 297 -23.02 5.36 5.77
C ASP A 297 -24.07 5.20 6.88
N SER A 298 -24.11 4.01 7.49
CA SER A 298 -24.97 3.75 8.64
C SER A 298 -24.32 4.26 9.92
N GLU A 299 -25.12 4.86 10.80
CA GLU A 299 -24.68 5.30 12.13
C GLU A 299 -24.69 4.15 13.16
N VAL A 300 -25.30 3.01 12.82
CA VAL A 300 -25.43 1.84 13.70
C VAL A 300 -24.09 1.09 13.77
N TRP A 301 -23.58 0.87 14.99
CA TRP A 301 -22.23 0.33 15.22
C TRP A 301 -22.01 -1.06 14.62
N TRP A 302 -22.97 -1.98 14.71
CA TRP A 302 -22.81 -3.34 14.19
C TRP A 302 -22.86 -3.39 12.66
N HIS A 303 -23.57 -2.47 12.00
CA HIS A 303 -23.48 -2.28 10.54
C HIS A 303 -22.07 -1.84 10.14
N GLN A 304 -21.44 -0.95 10.92
CA GLN A 304 -20.09 -0.49 10.66
C GLN A 304 -19.07 -1.61 10.88
N ALA A 305 -19.21 -2.39 11.96
CA ALA A 305 -18.38 -3.55 12.25
C ALA A 305 -18.48 -4.59 11.13
N LEU A 306 -19.69 -4.92 10.68
CA LEU A 306 -19.90 -5.83 9.55
C LEU A 306 -19.27 -5.28 8.27
N ALA A 307 -19.41 -3.99 7.98
CA ALA A 307 -18.80 -3.37 6.80
C ALA A 307 -17.27 -3.42 6.84
N VAL A 308 -16.66 -3.24 8.01
CA VAL A 308 -15.21 -3.43 8.23
C VAL A 308 -14.82 -4.88 8.00
N LEU A 309 -15.54 -5.84 8.57
CA LEU A 309 -15.25 -7.27 8.40
C LEU A 309 -15.35 -7.72 6.94
N VAL A 310 -16.41 -7.31 6.22
CA VAL A 310 -16.57 -7.62 4.78
C VAL A 310 -15.44 -7.00 3.96
N THR A 311 -15.09 -5.74 4.24
CA THR A 311 -14.00 -5.06 3.54
C THR A 311 -12.66 -5.74 3.81
N PHE A 312 -12.40 -6.08 5.07
CA PHE A 312 -11.19 -6.78 5.48
C PHE A 312 -11.09 -8.16 4.82
N GLN A 313 -12.19 -8.91 4.73
CA GLN A 313 -12.20 -10.20 4.05
C GLN A 313 -11.87 -10.07 2.55
N CYS A 314 -12.42 -9.08 1.86
CA CYS A 314 -12.05 -8.80 0.46
C CYS A 314 -10.55 -8.51 0.33
N VAL A 315 -9.97 -7.77 1.28
CA VAL A 315 -8.53 -7.49 1.30
C VAL A 315 -7.72 -8.77 1.55
N VAL A 316 -8.11 -9.61 2.52
CA VAL A 316 -7.43 -10.89 2.80
C VAL A 316 -7.41 -11.77 1.55
N VAL A 317 -8.53 -11.92 0.85
CA VAL A 317 -8.60 -12.71 -0.40
C VAL A 317 -7.66 -12.13 -1.46
N ALA A 318 -7.62 -10.80 -1.63
CA ALA A 318 -6.68 -10.19 -2.55
C ALA A 318 -5.21 -10.42 -2.14
N MET A 319 -4.91 -10.35 -0.84
CA MET A 319 -3.55 -10.57 -0.32
C MET A 319 -3.05 -12.01 -0.51
N VAL A 320 -3.95 -13.00 -0.62
CA VAL A 320 -3.56 -14.38 -1.01
C VAL A 320 -2.95 -14.41 -2.41
N PHE A 321 -3.58 -13.76 -3.39
CA PHE A 321 -3.01 -13.64 -4.74
C PHE A 321 -1.72 -12.83 -4.75
N PHE A 322 -1.62 -11.82 -3.89
CA PHE A 322 -0.43 -10.98 -3.79
C PHE A 322 0.79 -11.74 -3.23
N ARG A 323 0.59 -12.74 -2.35
CA ARG A 323 1.67 -13.52 -1.73
C ARG A 323 2.04 -14.82 -2.45
N ALA A 324 1.07 -15.44 -3.11
CA ALA A 324 1.26 -16.73 -3.76
C ALA A 324 2.34 -16.67 -4.85
N ALA A 325 3.03 -17.79 -5.07
CA ALA A 325 4.04 -17.89 -6.13
C ALA A 325 3.42 -17.72 -7.53
N ASP A 326 2.20 -18.24 -7.71
CA ASP A 326 1.43 -18.17 -8.94
C ASP A 326 -0.09 -18.29 -8.65
N VAL A 327 -0.90 -18.34 -9.72
CA VAL A 327 -2.35 -18.46 -9.61
C VAL A 327 -2.78 -19.82 -9.04
N PRO A 328 -2.25 -20.98 -9.49
CA PRO A 328 -2.54 -22.28 -8.87
C PRO A 328 -2.30 -22.32 -7.35
N ALA A 329 -1.17 -21.80 -6.88
CA ALA A 329 -0.86 -21.72 -5.45
C ALA A 329 -1.86 -20.82 -4.70
N ALA A 330 -2.24 -19.68 -5.27
CA ALA A 330 -3.27 -18.83 -4.68
C ALA A 330 -4.61 -19.56 -4.55
N LEU A 331 -5.00 -20.31 -5.59
CA LEU A 331 -6.23 -21.10 -5.58
C LEU A 331 -6.16 -22.24 -4.56
N ALA A 332 -5.01 -22.90 -4.38
CA ALA A 332 -4.81 -23.92 -3.36
C ALA A 332 -5.02 -23.34 -1.95
N VAL A 333 -4.49 -22.15 -1.64
CA VAL A 333 -4.75 -21.49 -0.35
C VAL A 333 -6.24 -21.16 -0.20
N LEU A 334 -6.91 -20.62 -1.23
CA LEU A 334 -8.34 -20.32 -1.17
C LEU A 334 -9.21 -21.58 -1.00
N GLN A 335 -8.86 -22.70 -1.65
CA GLN A 335 -9.49 -24.00 -1.45
C GLN A 335 -9.34 -24.47 0.01
N GLY A 336 -8.13 -24.31 0.57
CA GLY A 336 -7.87 -24.53 1.98
C GLY A 336 -8.78 -23.70 2.88
N MET A 337 -8.89 -22.40 2.62
CA MET A 337 -9.78 -21.50 3.38
C MET A 337 -11.27 -21.88 3.30
N LEU A 338 -11.68 -22.60 2.25
CA LEU A 338 -13.03 -23.15 2.08
C LEU A 338 -13.20 -24.54 2.71
N GLY A 339 -12.13 -25.13 3.24
CA GLY A 339 -12.15 -26.45 3.88
C GLY A 339 -12.11 -27.61 2.90
N LEU A 340 -11.62 -27.38 1.68
CA LEU A 340 -11.54 -28.38 0.61
C LEU A 340 -10.23 -29.17 0.62
N SER A 341 -9.40 -29.01 1.65
CA SER A 341 -8.16 -29.77 1.80
C SER A 341 -8.47 -31.23 2.15
N PRO A 342 -7.78 -32.20 1.52
CA PRO A 342 -7.89 -33.61 1.89
C PRO A 342 -7.20 -33.94 3.23
N ASP A 343 -6.29 -33.09 3.69
CA ASP A 343 -5.50 -33.33 4.90
C ASP A 343 -6.13 -32.71 6.17
N SER A 344 -6.08 -33.45 7.27
CA SER A 344 -6.52 -32.98 8.60
C SER A 344 -5.34 -32.51 9.47
N VAL A 345 -5.52 -31.34 10.09
CA VAL A 345 -4.53 -30.47 10.78
C VAL A 345 -3.60 -31.15 11.81
N HIS A 346 -2.34 -30.68 11.88
CA HIS A 346 -1.47 -30.74 13.08
C HIS A 346 -1.51 -29.38 13.79
N MET A 347 -2.24 -29.26 14.90
CA MET A 347 -2.57 -27.95 15.49
C MET A 347 -1.51 -27.42 16.46
N ASP A 348 -1.05 -26.18 16.23
CA ASP A 348 -0.67 -25.27 17.32
C ASP A 348 -1.69 -24.13 17.40
N ARG A 349 -2.53 -24.15 18.45
CA ARG A 349 -3.61 -23.16 18.66
C ARG A 349 -3.08 -21.78 19.09
N SER A 350 -1.80 -21.68 19.48
CA SER A 350 -1.22 -20.46 20.01
C SER A 350 -1.10 -19.35 18.95
N ASP A 351 -0.93 -19.72 17.68
CA ASP A 351 -0.74 -18.77 16.58
C ASP A 351 -2.00 -17.96 16.27
N PHE A 352 -3.18 -18.59 16.34
CA PHE A 352 -4.43 -17.87 16.11
C PHE A 352 -4.76 -16.90 17.25
N ALA A 353 -4.42 -17.24 18.50
CA ALA A 353 -4.58 -16.32 19.62
C ALA A 353 -3.70 -15.07 19.44
N TYR A 354 -2.47 -15.25 18.95
CA TYR A 354 -1.56 -14.16 18.62
C TYR A 354 -2.10 -13.28 17.49
N ILE A 355 -2.58 -13.87 16.39
CA ILE A 355 -3.19 -13.13 15.26
C ILE A 355 -4.44 -12.37 15.71
N ALA A 356 -5.30 -13.00 16.51
CA ALA A 356 -6.50 -12.37 17.04
C ALA A 356 -6.17 -11.16 17.94
N ALA A 357 -5.14 -11.29 18.78
CA ALA A 357 -4.65 -10.18 19.60
C ALA A 357 -4.10 -9.03 18.75
N LEU A 358 -3.34 -9.32 17.69
CA LEU A 358 -2.85 -8.31 16.74
C LEU A 358 -3.99 -7.62 15.97
N LEU A 359 -5.01 -8.36 15.52
CA LEU A 359 -6.18 -7.78 14.87
C LEU A 359 -6.95 -6.86 15.82
N ALA A 360 -7.16 -7.29 17.07
CA ALA A 360 -7.76 -6.46 18.10
C ALA A 360 -6.95 -5.18 18.34
N PHE A 361 -5.62 -5.27 18.36
CA PHE A 361 -4.73 -4.11 18.43
C PHE A 361 -4.90 -3.18 17.22
N VAL A 362 -4.84 -3.71 15.98
CA VAL A 362 -4.96 -2.92 14.75
C VAL A 362 -6.31 -2.20 14.66
N TRP A 363 -7.41 -2.84 15.07
CA TRP A 363 -8.73 -2.21 15.07
C TRP A 363 -8.94 -1.26 16.24
N GLY A 364 -8.40 -1.56 17.42
CA GLY A 364 -8.57 -0.78 18.64
C GLY A 364 -7.69 0.46 18.72
N MET A 365 -6.42 0.37 18.32
CA MET A 365 -5.40 1.39 18.60
C MET A 365 -5.22 2.42 17.48
N PRO A 366 -4.78 3.65 17.79
CA PRO A 366 -4.41 4.63 16.78
C PRO A 366 -3.17 4.16 16.00
N ASN A 367 -3.03 4.61 14.75
CA ASN A 367 -1.74 4.52 14.05
C ASN A 367 -0.74 5.58 14.58
N VAL A 368 0.52 5.50 14.15
CA VAL A 368 1.59 6.41 14.64
C VAL A 368 1.25 7.88 14.39
N GLN A 369 0.70 8.20 13.21
CA GLN A 369 0.34 9.58 12.85
C GLN A 369 -0.87 10.09 13.65
N GLN A 370 -1.82 9.20 13.99
CA GLN A 370 -2.94 9.48 14.88
C GLN A 370 -2.47 9.73 16.31
N TRP A 371 -1.60 8.88 16.85
CA TRP A 371 -1.06 8.99 18.21
C TRP A 371 -0.19 10.23 18.42
N MET A 372 0.45 10.69 17.35
CA MET A 372 1.25 11.92 17.33
C MET A 372 0.46 13.11 16.80
N GLY A 373 -0.88 13.03 16.76
CA GLY A 373 -1.75 13.97 16.04
C GLY A 373 -1.66 15.45 16.48
N HIS A 374 -1.02 15.75 17.62
CA HIS A 374 -0.71 17.13 18.02
C HIS A 374 0.43 17.77 17.22
N PHE A 375 1.23 16.96 16.50
CA PHE A 375 2.38 17.40 15.72
C PHE A 375 2.18 17.07 14.24
N ARG A 376 2.70 17.93 13.37
CA ARG A 376 2.68 17.67 11.93
C ARG A 376 3.85 16.76 11.55
N THR A 377 3.61 15.45 11.59
CA THR A 377 4.59 14.42 11.22
C THR A 377 4.66 14.14 9.72
N ALA A 378 3.63 14.51 8.95
CA ALA A 378 3.56 14.29 7.51
C ALA A 378 2.84 15.43 6.76
N LEU A 379 3.15 15.59 5.46
CA LEU A 379 2.64 16.71 4.65
C LEU A 379 1.11 16.73 4.50
N ASN A 380 0.53 15.57 4.22
CA ASN A 380 -0.88 15.36 3.87
C ASN A 380 -1.76 14.96 5.07
N TYR A 381 -1.17 14.84 6.28
CA TYR A 381 -1.90 14.42 7.45
C TYR A 381 -2.51 15.62 8.18
N GLN A 382 -3.82 15.59 8.39
CA GLN A 382 -4.52 16.54 9.25
C GLN A 382 -4.68 15.94 10.64
N ALA A 383 -4.33 16.72 11.67
CA ALA A 383 -4.50 16.34 13.07
C ALA A 383 -5.94 15.88 13.36
N GLN A 384 -6.13 14.58 13.54
CA GLN A 384 -7.40 14.00 13.97
C GLN A 384 -7.19 13.20 15.24
N LEU A 385 -7.70 13.73 16.36
CA LEU A 385 -7.62 13.07 17.66
C LEU A 385 -8.41 11.76 17.63
N HIS A 386 -7.72 10.67 17.97
CA HIS A 386 -8.34 9.35 18.10
C HIS A 386 -9.24 9.29 19.34
N TRP A 387 -10.19 8.34 19.38
CA TRP A 387 -11.13 8.24 20.51
C TRP A 387 -10.42 7.98 21.84
N THR A 388 -9.30 7.25 21.81
CA THR A 388 -8.46 6.98 23.00
C THR A 388 -7.92 8.27 23.60
N GLU A 389 -7.48 9.23 22.77
CA GLU A 389 -6.95 10.51 23.23
C GLU A 389 -8.07 11.44 23.73
N ARG A 390 -9.28 11.32 23.16
CA ARG A 390 -10.46 12.05 23.66
C ARG A 390 -10.88 11.56 25.05
N LEU A 391 -10.78 10.25 25.31
CA LEU A 391 -11.12 9.66 26.62
C LEU A 391 -9.97 9.79 27.62
N LEU A 392 -8.73 9.62 27.17
CA LEU A 392 -7.52 9.65 27.99
C LEU A 392 -6.47 10.57 27.33
N PRO A 393 -6.55 11.90 27.53
CA PRO A 393 -5.62 12.87 26.93
C PRO A 393 -4.15 12.65 27.31
N VAL A 394 -3.90 11.96 28.43
CA VAL A 394 -2.55 11.58 28.89
C VAL A 394 -1.89 10.54 27.97
N SER A 395 -2.68 9.80 27.19
CA SER A 395 -2.16 8.80 26.24
C SER A 395 -1.56 9.41 24.97
N ALA A 396 -1.82 10.69 24.70
CA ALA A 396 -1.29 11.37 23.53
C ALA A 396 0.22 11.57 23.64
N TRP A 397 0.94 11.34 22.54
CA TRP A 397 2.39 11.49 22.55
C TRP A 397 2.82 12.93 22.85
N ARG A 398 3.85 13.08 23.67
CA ARG A 398 4.50 14.36 23.96
C ARG A 398 6.01 14.16 24.09
N PRO A 399 6.84 15.12 23.67
CA PRO A 399 8.28 15.07 23.90
C PRO A 399 8.55 15.16 25.41
N SER A 400 8.68 14.01 26.07
CA SER A 400 8.93 13.88 27.50
C SER A 400 9.93 12.74 27.75
N ALA A 401 10.62 12.79 28.88
CA ALA A 401 11.58 11.75 29.25
C ALA A 401 10.95 10.34 29.33
N ILE A 402 9.68 10.26 29.75
CA ILE A 402 8.94 8.99 29.84
C ILE A 402 8.73 8.39 28.45
N HIS A 403 8.21 9.18 27.50
CA HIS A 403 8.03 8.71 26.13
C HIS A 403 9.37 8.41 25.45
N GLY A 404 10.38 9.25 25.69
CA GLY A 404 11.74 9.03 25.20
C GLY A 404 12.35 7.71 25.70
N MET A 405 12.19 7.41 26.99
CA MET A 405 12.67 6.14 27.56
C MET A 405 11.89 4.94 27.04
N ALA A 406 10.56 5.03 26.95
CA ALA A 406 9.73 3.95 26.42
C ALA A 406 10.08 3.63 24.95
N VAL A 407 10.17 4.66 24.10
CA VAL A 407 10.57 4.53 22.70
C VAL A 407 12.02 4.07 22.59
N GLY A 408 12.91 4.55 23.46
CA GLY A 408 14.31 4.11 23.51
C GLY A 408 14.46 2.63 23.85
N VAL A 409 13.67 2.10 24.79
CA VAL A 409 13.64 0.66 25.12
C VAL A 409 13.12 -0.15 23.93
N LEU A 410 12.01 0.27 23.31
CA LEU A 410 11.50 -0.39 22.10
C LEU A 410 12.53 -0.37 20.97
N GLY A 411 13.19 0.76 20.78
CA GLY A 411 14.26 0.96 19.80
C GLY A 411 15.47 0.08 20.07
N PHE A 412 15.90 -0.05 21.33
CA PHE A 412 17.00 -0.94 21.73
C PHE A 412 16.70 -2.39 21.36
N PHE A 413 15.52 -2.91 21.71
CA PHE A 413 15.14 -4.28 21.34
C PHE A 413 15.02 -4.46 19.82
N ALA A 414 14.42 -3.50 19.12
CA ALA A 414 14.31 -3.56 17.66
C ALA A 414 15.69 -3.57 16.99
N LEU A 415 16.63 -2.73 17.45
CA LEU A 415 18.01 -2.70 16.95
C LEU A 415 18.78 -3.98 17.32
N ALA A 416 18.63 -4.48 18.54
CA ALA A 416 19.27 -5.73 18.97
C ALA A 416 18.83 -6.91 18.09
N ILE A 417 17.53 -7.01 17.79
CA ILE A 417 17.01 -8.04 16.89
C ILE A 417 17.53 -7.81 15.46
N ALA A 418 17.51 -6.56 14.97
CA ALA A 418 17.97 -6.22 13.63
C ALA A 418 19.45 -6.57 13.39
N PHE A 419 20.30 -6.40 14.41
CA PHE A 419 21.73 -6.75 14.32
C PHE A 419 22.05 -8.22 14.64
N SER A 420 21.13 -8.95 15.27
CA SER A 420 21.35 -10.37 15.62
C SER A 420 20.79 -11.35 14.60
N MET A 421 19.87 -10.91 13.74
CA MET A 421 19.34 -11.72 12.65
C MET A 421 20.02 -11.38 11.32
N ALA A 422 20.11 -12.35 10.41
CA ALA A 422 20.49 -12.06 9.03
C ALA A 422 19.50 -11.05 8.43
N PRO A 423 19.95 -10.13 7.55
CA PRO A 423 19.06 -9.17 6.90
C PRO A 423 17.92 -9.91 6.19
N THR A 424 16.68 -9.63 6.59
CA THR A 424 15.49 -10.10 5.90
C THR A 424 15.19 -9.15 4.74
N GLU A 425 14.96 -9.70 3.54
CA GLU A 425 14.62 -8.86 2.40
C GLU A 425 13.26 -8.17 2.64
N PHE A 426 13.17 -6.90 2.23
CA PHE A 426 11.91 -6.18 2.25
C PHE A 426 10.96 -6.80 1.22
N LEU A 427 9.72 -7.08 1.62
CA LEU A 427 8.83 -8.00 0.90
C LEU A 427 8.50 -7.54 -0.53
N TYR A 428 8.48 -6.23 -0.76
CA TYR A 428 8.27 -5.65 -2.10
C TYR A 428 9.41 -5.90 -3.10
N PHE A 429 10.58 -6.36 -2.66
CA PHE A 429 11.68 -6.72 -3.55
C PHE A 429 11.62 -8.16 -4.05
N GLN A 430 10.70 -8.97 -3.51
CA GLN A 430 10.50 -10.35 -3.95
C GLN A 430 9.62 -10.47 -5.21
N PHE A 431 9.16 -9.35 -5.79
CA PHE A 431 8.09 -9.30 -6.80
C PHE A 431 8.45 -8.57 -8.10
#